data_AF-A0A7S2F092-F1
#
_entry.id   AF-A0A7S2F092-F1
#
_cell.length_a   1.000
_cell.length_b   1.000
_cell.length_c   1.000
_cell.angle_alpha   90.00
_cell.angle_beta   90.00
_cell.angle_gamma   90.00
#
_symmetry.space_group_name_H-M   'P 1'
#
loop_
_entity.id
_entity.type
_entity.pdbx_description
1 polymer ?
#
loop_
_entity_poly.entity_id
_entity_poly.type
_entity_poly.pdbx_seq_one_letter_code
_entity_poly.pdbx_strand_id
1 'polypeptide(L)'
;RAYLTGSAYNVSVSEETHEAHYTTGQYTVRNVSCTHCSLKLGITYVGALDHQNHYKLGKFLVGQHLFVRPACCLLRSRRLPSELPMPLCPRCQRTAARGA
;
A
#
# COMPACT_ATOMS: atom_id res chain seq x y z
N ARG A 1 12.96 -3.66 -4.23
CA ARG A 1 12.33 -3.89 -2.90
C ARG A 1 10.89 -3.41 -2.96
N ALA A 2 9.96 -4.10 -2.30
CA ALA A 2 8.54 -3.81 -2.35
C ALA A 2 7.86 -4.12 -1.01
N TYR A 3 6.71 -3.50 -0.77
CA TYR A 3 5.82 -3.83 0.33
C TYR A 3 4.63 -4.63 -0.18
N LEU A 4 4.22 -5.64 0.60
CA LEU A 4 2.97 -6.36 0.38
C LEU A 4 1.96 -5.91 1.46
N THR A 5 0.87 -5.29 1.03
CA THR A 5 -0.18 -4.78 1.93
C THR A 5 -1.54 -5.35 1.59
N GLY A 6 -2.39 -5.54 2.61
CA GLY A 6 -3.78 -5.97 2.43
C GLY A 6 -4.71 -4.88 1.92
N SER A 7 -4.31 -3.61 2.02
CA SER A 7 -5.10 -2.48 1.51
C SER A 7 -4.21 -1.33 1.06
N ALA A 8 -4.72 -0.55 0.10
CA ALA A 8 -4.15 0.69 -0.39
C ALA A 8 -5.27 1.70 -0.61
N TYR A 9 -4.98 2.99 -0.37
CA TYR A 9 -5.93 4.09 -0.52
C TYR A 9 -5.41 5.09 -1.54
N ASN A 10 -6.31 5.85 -2.17
CA ASN A 10 -5.99 6.83 -3.21
C ASN A 10 -5.25 6.18 -4.40
N VAL A 11 -5.67 4.96 -4.74
CA VAL A 11 -5.14 4.19 -5.86
C VAL A 11 -6.23 3.85 -6.86
N SER A 12 -5.89 3.87 -8.14
CA SER A 12 -6.69 3.31 -9.23
C SER A 12 -6.09 1.97 -9.66
N VAL A 13 -6.97 1.00 -9.92
CA VAL A 13 -6.58 -0.32 -10.43
C VAL A 13 -6.98 -0.39 -11.90
N SER A 14 -6.09 -0.84 -12.78
CA SER A 14 -6.41 -1.01 -14.20
C SER A 14 -7.51 -2.04 -14.41
N GLU A 15 -8.34 -1.84 -15.43
CA GLU A 15 -9.32 -2.85 -15.83
C GLU A 15 -8.64 -4.07 -16.45
N GLU A 16 -7.60 -3.80 -17.25
CA GLU A 16 -6.78 -4.82 -17.91
C GLU A 16 -5.97 -5.65 -16.90
N THR A 17 -5.97 -6.96 -17.15
CA THR A 17 -5.17 -7.95 -16.44
C THR A 17 -3.96 -8.36 -17.27
N HIS A 18 -2.84 -8.63 -16.61
CA HIS A 18 -1.62 -9.14 -17.22
C HIS A 18 -1.17 -10.43 -16.54
N GLU A 19 -0.60 -11.32 -17.32
CA GLU A 19 0.14 -12.47 -16.79
C GLU A 19 1.54 -12.05 -16.37
N ALA A 20 1.96 -12.50 -15.20
CA ALA A 20 3.25 -12.17 -14.63
C ALA A 20 3.92 -13.45 -14.10
N HIS A 21 5.11 -13.72 -14.61
CA HIS A 21 5.93 -14.85 -14.21
C HIS A 21 6.98 -14.35 -13.24
N TYR A 22 6.81 -14.66 -11.97
CA TYR A 22 7.76 -14.33 -10.92
C TYR A 22 8.48 -15.59 -10.44
N THR A 23 9.54 -15.40 -9.66
CA THR A 23 10.31 -16.52 -9.08
C THR A 23 9.46 -17.48 -8.24
N THR A 24 8.35 -17.00 -7.68
CA THR A 24 7.46 -17.78 -6.82
C THR A 24 6.26 -18.39 -7.56
N GLY A 25 6.18 -18.26 -8.89
CA GLY A 25 5.12 -18.84 -9.70
C GLY A 25 4.49 -17.89 -10.72
N GLN A 26 3.39 -18.34 -11.32
CA GLN A 26 2.62 -17.62 -12.33
C GLN A 26 1.40 -16.95 -11.72
N TYR A 27 1.16 -15.70 -12.11
CA TYR A 27 0.12 -14.85 -11.54
C TYR A 27 -0.63 -14.09 -12.62
N THR A 28 -1.89 -13.77 -12.33
CA THR A 28 -2.64 -12.74 -13.04
C THR A 28 -2.68 -11.50 -12.15
N VAL A 29 -2.26 -10.37 -12.68
CA VAL A 29 -2.11 -9.11 -11.93
C VAL A 29 -2.77 -7.94 -12.65
N ARG A 30 -3.09 -6.88 -11.90
CA ARG A 30 -3.55 -5.59 -12.44
C ARG A 30 -2.60 -4.49 -12.00
N ASN A 31 -2.42 -3.47 -12.84
CA ASN A 31 -1.60 -2.32 -12.50
C ASN A 31 -2.30 -1.47 -11.45
N VAL A 32 -1.52 -0.89 -10.54
CA VAL A 32 -1.99 -0.01 -9.48
C VAL A 32 -1.25 1.32 -9.60
N SER A 33 -2.01 2.40 -9.74
CA SER A 33 -1.49 3.76 -9.91
C SER A 33 -2.08 4.71 -8.88
N CYS A 34 -1.41 5.83 -8.63
CA CYS A 34 -1.96 6.88 -7.77
C CYS A 34 -3.13 7.58 -8.49
N THR A 35 -4.24 7.81 -7.80
CA THR A 35 -5.40 8.53 -8.39
C THR A 35 -5.12 10.00 -8.68
N HIS A 36 -4.11 10.60 -8.05
CA HIS A 36 -3.82 12.03 -8.17
C HIS A 36 -2.76 12.34 -9.23
N CYS A 37 -1.64 11.60 -9.24
CA CYS A 37 -0.53 11.85 -10.15
C CYS A 37 -0.38 10.79 -11.25
N SER A 38 -1.24 9.79 -11.28
CA SER A 38 -1.22 8.67 -12.25
C SER A 38 0.07 7.84 -12.27
N LEU A 39 1.00 8.08 -11.35
CA LEU A 39 2.25 7.33 -11.23
C LEU A 39 1.95 5.86 -10.91
N LYS A 40 2.57 4.95 -11.66
CA LYS A 40 2.47 3.50 -11.40
C LYS A 40 3.18 3.16 -10.08
N LEU A 41 2.39 2.72 -9.11
CA LEU A 41 2.86 2.38 -7.76
C LEU A 41 3.25 0.91 -7.64
N GLY A 42 2.61 0.04 -8.41
CA GLY A 42 2.82 -1.41 -8.35
C GLY A 42 1.71 -2.20 -9.02
N ILE A 43 1.39 -3.36 -8.43
CA ILE A 43 0.35 -4.27 -8.91
C ILE A 43 -0.54 -4.79 -7.77
N THR A 44 -1.69 -5.34 -8.12
CA THR A 44 -2.51 -6.18 -7.24
C THR A 44 -2.68 -7.56 -7.86
N TYR A 45 -2.62 -8.60 -7.03
CA TYR A 45 -2.80 -9.98 -7.49
C TYR A 45 -4.28 -10.32 -7.57
N VAL A 46 -4.74 -10.73 -8.75
CA VAL A 46 -6.13 -11.15 -8.98
C VAL A 46 -6.26 -12.65 -9.25
N GLY A 47 -5.17 -13.31 -9.65
CA GLY A 47 -5.10 -14.76 -9.83
C GLY A 47 -3.71 -15.30 -9.54
N ALA A 48 -3.63 -16.57 -9.15
CA ALA A 48 -2.40 -17.32 -8.95
C ALA A 48 -2.67 -18.78 -9.35
N LEU A 49 -1.73 -19.40 -10.06
CA LEU A 49 -1.88 -20.80 -10.48
C LEU A 49 -1.71 -21.76 -9.30
N ASP A 50 -0.72 -21.49 -8.45
CA ASP A 50 -0.39 -22.34 -7.29
C ASP A 50 -1.21 -21.95 -6.06
N HIS A 51 -1.91 -22.92 -5.46
CA HIS A 51 -2.74 -22.70 -4.27
C HIS A 51 -1.95 -22.13 -3.08
N GLN A 52 -0.67 -22.50 -2.93
CA GLN A 52 0.20 -21.97 -1.87
C GLN A 52 0.38 -20.45 -1.95
N ASN A 53 0.14 -19.85 -3.11
CA ASN A 53 0.25 -18.42 -3.34
C ASN A 53 -1.06 -17.64 -3.17
N HIS A 54 -2.18 -18.31 -2.86
CA HIS A 54 -3.48 -17.66 -2.71
C HIS A 54 -3.51 -16.59 -1.61
N TYR A 55 -2.61 -16.65 -0.63
CA TYR A 55 -2.47 -15.60 0.38
C TYR A 55 -2.09 -14.23 -0.20
N LYS A 56 -1.64 -14.14 -1.45
CA LYS A 56 -1.31 -12.90 -2.15
C LYS A 56 -2.51 -12.27 -2.85
N LEU A 57 -3.58 -13.02 -3.10
CA LEU A 57 -4.75 -12.53 -3.83
C LEU A 57 -5.42 -11.37 -3.09
N GLY A 58 -5.78 -10.34 -3.85
CA GLY A 58 -6.31 -9.07 -3.33
C GLY A 58 -5.29 -8.18 -2.64
N LYS A 59 -4.04 -8.63 -2.46
CA LYS A 59 -2.97 -7.81 -1.86
C LYS A 59 -2.25 -6.98 -2.91
N PHE A 60 -1.74 -5.85 -2.45
CA PHE A 60 -1.02 -4.88 -3.26
C PHE A 60 0.48 -5.05 -3.05
N LEU A 61 1.21 -5.24 -4.15
CA LEU A 61 2.67 -5.21 -4.17
C LEU A 61 3.11 -3.87 -4.73
N VAL A 62 3.67 -3.01 -3.87
CA VAL A 62 4.03 -1.64 -4.23
C VAL A 62 5.52 -1.35 -4.04
N GLY A 63 6.10 -0.55 -4.93
CA GLY A 63 7.52 -0.23 -4.92
C GLY A 63 7.90 0.60 -3.70
N GLN A 64 8.77 0.07 -2.83
CA GLN A 64 9.14 0.73 -1.56
C GLN A 64 9.71 2.15 -1.74
N HIS A 65 10.45 2.39 -2.82
CA HIS A 65 11.09 3.67 -3.12
C HIS A 65 10.11 4.79 -3.49
N LEU A 66 8.84 4.46 -3.75
CA LEU A 66 7.78 5.43 -4.09
C LEU A 66 7.06 5.96 -2.84
N PHE A 67 7.38 5.45 -1.65
CA PHE A 67 6.70 5.80 -0.41
C PHE A 67 7.67 6.33 0.62
N VAL A 68 7.26 7.43 1.26
CA VAL A 68 7.92 7.96 2.44
C VAL A 68 7.02 7.70 3.64
N ARG A 69 7.59 7.19 4.73
CA ARG A 69 6.89 7.15 6.01
C ARG A 69 6.94 8.56 6.61
N PRO A 70 5.80 9.24 6.82
CA PRO A 70 5.79 10.52 7.50
C PRO A 70 6.39 10.39 8.90
N ALA A 71 7.18 11.37 9.34
CA ALA A 71 7.85 11.33 10.64
C ALA A 71 6.87 11.14 11.82
N CYS A 72 5.64 11.66 11.69
CA CYS A 72 4.59 11.49 12.69
C CYS A 72 4.06 10.05 12.85
N CYS A 73 4.29 9.17 11.86
CA CYS A 73 3.80 7.79 11.86
C CYS A 73 4.75 6.86 12.64
N LEU A 74 4.85 7.03 13.96
CA LEU A 74 5.71 6.20 14.83
C LEU A 74 5.18 4.78 15.09
N LEU A 75 4.06 4.38 14.45
CA LEU A 75 3.36 3.10 14.71
C LEU A 75 3.01 2.88 16.20
N ARG A 76 3.05 3.94 17.00
CA ARG A 76 2.65 3.96 18.40
C ARG A 76 1.30 4.66 18.49
N SER A 77 0.33 4.02 19.15
CA SER A 77 -0.99 4.58 19.46
C SER A 77 -0.95 5.73 20.48
N ARG A 78 0.24 6.11 20.97
CA ARG A 78 0.40 7.09 22.03
C ARG A 78 0.70 8.47 21.45
N ARG A 79 -0.12 9.45 21.84
CA ARG A 79 0.09 10.88 21.56
C ARG A 79 1.53 11.26 21.91
N LEU A 80 2.27 11.84 20.96
CA LEU A 80 3.47 12.57 21.33
C LEU A 80 3.03 13.83 22.09
N PRO A 81 3.78 14.28 23.11
CA PRO A 81 3.61 15.62 23.66
C PRO A 81 3.76 16.67 22.54
N SER A 82 3.11 17.81 22.71
CA SER A 82 2.74 18.83 21.71
C SER A 82 3.86 19.54 20.93
N GLU A 83 5.05 18.96 20.81
CA GLU A 83 6.21 19.63 20.19
C GLU A 83 6.82 18.81 19.05
N LEU A 84 5.98 18.38 18.10
CA LEU A 84 6.49 18.02 16.77
C LEU A 84 6.48 19.28 15.90
N PRO A 85 7.62 19.76 15.39
CA PRO A 85 7.70 20.97 14.55
C PRO A 85 7.03 20.83 13.17
N MET A 86 6.26 19.77 12.92
CA MET A 86 5.59 19.50 11.65
C MET A 86 4.15 19.01 11.84
N PRO A 87 3.21 19.40 10.95
CA PRO A 87 1.83 18.95 11.00
C PRO A 87 1.73 17.43 10.89
N LEU A 88 0.87 16.82 11.71
CA LEU A 88 0.56 15.39 11.65
C LEU A 88 0.00 15.04 10.25
N CYS A 89 0.36 13.86 9.72
CA CYS A 89 -0.25 13.39 8.48
C CYS A 89 -1.76 13.12 8.67
N PRO A 90 -2.56 13.11 7.59
CA PRO A 90 -4.02 12.90 7.67
C PRO A 90 -4.44 11.59 8.37
N ARG A 91 -3.59 10.56 8.37
CA ARG A 91 -3.85 9.33 9.12
C ARG A 91 -3.70 9.54 10.62
N CYS A 92 -2.56 10.09 11.07
CA CYS A 92 -2.29 10.35 12.48
C CYS A 92 -3.27 11.38 13.07
N GLN A 93 -3.66 12.40 12.30
CA GLN A 93 -4.71 13.35 12.71
C GLN A 93 -6.02 12.63 13.04
N ARG A 94 -6.50 11.77 12.13
CA ARG A 94 -7.74 10.99 12.33
C ARG A 94 -7.65 10.05 13.53
N THR A 95 -6.50 9.41 13.74
CA THR A 95 -6.30 8.54 14.91
C THR A 95 -6.28 9.33 16.22
N ALA A 96 -5.59 10.48 16.26
CA ALA A 96 -5.51 11.32 17.45
C ALA A 96 -6.88 11.90 17.86
N ALA A 97 -7.70 12.30 16.88
CA ALA A 97 -9.05 12.81 17.08
C ALA A 97 -10.03 11.77 17.65
N ARG A 98 -9.82 10.47 17.38
CA ARG A 98 -10.68 9.38 17.90
C ARG A 98 -10.38 8.99 19.34
N GLY A 99 -9.23 9.40 19.88
CA GLY A 99 -8.85 9.13 21.27
C GLY A 99 -9.00 10.34 22.19
N ALA A 100 -9.77 11.36 21.77
CA ALA A 100 -10.11 12.55 22.55
C ALA A 100 -11.50 12.39 23.17
#